data_AF-A0A2I1F2D1-F1
#
_entry.id   AF-A0A2I1F2D1-F1
#
_cell.length_a   1.000
_cell.length_b   1.000
_cell.length_c   1.000
_cell.angle_alpha   90.00
_cell.angle_beta   90.00
_cell.angle_gamma   90.00
#
_symmetry.space_group_name_H-M   'P 1'
#
loop_
_entity.id
_entity.type
_entity.pdbx_description
1 polymer ?
#
loop_
_entity_poly.entity_id
_entity_poly.type
_entity_poly.pdbx_seq_one_letter_code
_entity_poly.pdbx_strand_id
1 'polypeptide(L)'
;MCQAESGQTICKSPECDRPIYVESNGMRHPFCGRTCASKYGDYVYPRYCKRVGCNKTTFVEQNGYVHPYCGRSCADIALSQMNQIGSVIDLETTIEQLNPLSSPLSTTSNSTILSDFCE
;
A
#
# COMPACT_ATOMS: atom_id res chain seq x y z
N MET A 1 -8.60 -3.73 40.78
CA MET A 1 -7.45 -3.73 39.85
C MET A 1 -8.02 -3.83 38.45
N CYS A 2 -7.93 -2.78 37.64
CA CYS A 2 -8.61 -2.74 36.34
C CYS A 2 -7.69 -3.34 35.26
N GLN A 3 -8.18 -4.34 34.55
CA GLN A 3 -7.43 -5.02 33.48
C GLN A 3 -7.30 -4.09 32.26
N ALA A 4 -6.09 -3.67 31.95
CA ALA A 4 -5.79 -2.93 30.72
C ALA A 4 -5.41 -3.92 29.61
N GLU A 5 -6.39 -4.67 29.08
CA GLU A 5 -6.22 -5.52 27.90
C GLU A 5 -6.12 -4.70 26.60
N SER A 6 -5.11 -3.85 26.52
CA SER A 6 -4.56 -3.37 25.25
C SER A 6 -3.12 -3.87 25.12
N GLY A 7 -2.97 -5.18 24.86
CA GLY A 7 -1.67 -5.80 24.53
C GLY A 7 -0.97 -5.19 23.31
N GLN A 8 -1.63 -4.29 22.59
CA GLN A 8 -1.08 -3.49 21.51
C GLN A 8 0.17 -2.69 21.97
N THR A 9 1.35 -3.10 21.50
CA THR A 9 2.63 -2.42 21.72
C THR A 9 3.07 -1.58 20.51
N ILE A 10 2.50 -1.82 19.34
CA ILE A 10 2.84 -1.20 18.05
C ILE A 10 1.74 -0.21 17.62
N CYS A 11 2.12 0.82 16.87
CA CYS A 11 1.23 1.83 16.32
C CYS A 11 0.06 1.22 15.52
N LYS A 12 -1.17 1.74 15.68
CA LYS A 12 -2.34 1.29 14.92
C LYS A 12 -2.41 1.82 13.49
N SER A 13 -1.51 2.74 13.11
CA SER A 13 -1.49 3.26 11.73
C SER A 13 -1.11 2.14 10.77
N PRO A 14 -1.78 2.00 9.61
CA PRO A 14 -1.20 1.24 8.52
C PRO A 14 0.19 1.80 8.19
N GLU A 15 1.08 0.94 7.71
CA GLU A 15 2.43 1.31 7.26
C GLU A 15 3.32 1.92 8.38
N CYS A 16 3.13 1.51 9.65
CA CYS A 16 3.91 2.03 10.77
C CYS A 16 4.20 1.02 11.88
N ASP A 17 5.41 0.45 11.89
CA ASP A 17 5.84 -0.55 12.87
C ASP A 17 6.47 0.05 14.15
N ARG A 18 6.30 1.36 14.37
CA ARG A 18 6.87 2.05 15.54
C ARG A 18 6.13 1.65 16.82
N PRO A 19 6.82 1.57 17.97
CA PRO A 19 6.16 1.36 19.25
C PRO A 19 5.19 2.50 19.56
N ILE A 20 4.12 2.20 20.29
CA ILE A 20 3.15 3.20 20.72
C ILE A 20 3.79 4.29 21.61
N TYR A 21 3.20 5.48 21.59
CA TYR A 21 3.57 6.53 22.53
C TYR A 21 3.00 6.21 23.92
N VAL A 22 3.85 6.34 24.93
CA VAL A 22 3.49 6.19 26.34
C VAL A 22 3.87 7.48 27.05
N GLU A 23 2.91 8.08 27.75
CA GLU A 23 3.14 9.29 28.56
C GLU A 23 3.89 8.97 29.86
N SER A 24 4.47 10.00 30.49
CA SER A 24 5.17 9.87 31.78
C SER A 24 4.28 9.41 32.94
N ASN A 25 2.96 9.56 32.82
CA ASN A 25 1.95 9.03 33.74
C ASN A 25 1.61 7.54 33.49
N GLY A 26 2.22 6.89 32.49
CA GLY A 26 1.94 5.52 32.08
C GLY A 26 0.77 5.35 31.11
N MET A 27 0.11 6.42 30.67
CA MET A 27 -0.98 6.36 29.69
C MET A 27 -0.46 5.91 28.32
N ARG A 28 -1.01 4.81 27.82
CA ARG A 28 -0.62 4.16 26.56
C ARG A 28 -1.56 4.62 25.45
N HIS A 29 -1.01 5.22 24.39
CA HIS A 29 -1.78 5.69 23.24
C HIS A 29 -1.86 4.62 22.15
N PRO A 30 -2.92 4.57 21.31
CA PRO A 30 -3.00 3.62 20.20
C PRO A 30 -2.04 3.93 19.03
N PHE A 31 -1.28 5.03 19.08
CA PHE A 31 -0.39 5.47 18.00
C PHE A 31 0.98 5.86 18.55
N CYS A 32 2.03 5.80 17.71
CA CYS A 32 3.38 6.26 18.06
C CYS A 32 3.52 7.80 18.14
N GLY A 33 2.46 8.56 17.87
CA GLY A 33 2.45 10.02 17.91
C GLY A 33 1.31 10.66 17.11
N ARG A 34 1.18 11.99 17.21
CA ARG A 34 0.09 12.79 16.64
C ARG A 34 -0.10 12.62 15.13
N THR A 35 0.99 12.50 14.36
CA THR A 35 0.93 12.32 12.90
C THR A 35 0.21 11.03 12.49
N CYS A 36 0.51 9.92 13.17
CA CYS A 36 -0.16 8.64 12.91
C CYS A 36 -1.62 8.64 13.36
N ALA A 37 -1.92 9.30 14.49
CA ALA A 37 -3.29 9.50 14.94
C ALA A 37 -4.12 10.32 13.92
N SER A 38 -3.55 11.40 13.37
CA SER A 38 -4.21 12.22 12.35
C SER A 38 -4.46 11.45 11.07
N LYS A 39 -3.43 10.82 10.48
CA LYS A 39 -3.55 10.02 9.25
C LYS A 39 -4.59 8.89 9.39
N TYR A 40 -4.60 8.22 10.53
CA TYR A 40 -5.59 7.18 10.82
C TYR A 40 -7.01 7.76 10.96
N GLY A 41 -7.14 8.95 11.56
CA GLY A 41 -8.38 9.70 11.58
C GLY A 41 -8.92 10.00 10.19
N ASP A 42 -8.07 10.47 9.26
CA ASP A 42 -8.46 10.75 7.88
C ASP A 42 -8.86 9.47 7.09
N TYR A 43 -8.30 8.31 7.45
CA TYR A 43 -8.66 7.01 6.86
C TYR A 43 -10.03 6.49 7.37
N VAL A 44 -10.30 6.62 8.67
CA VAL A 44 -11.54 6.12 9.30
C VAL A 44 -12.71 7.09 9.12
N TYR A 45 -12.44 8.40 9.15
CA TYR A 45 -13.42 9.48 9.03
C TYR A 45 -13.08 10.39 7.83
N PRO A 46 -13.07 9.86 6.60
CA PRO A 46 -12.72 10.64 5.42
C PRO A 46 -13.69 11.80 5.23
N ARG A 47 -13.18 12.99 4.87
CA ARG A 47 -14.00 14.19 4.61
C ARG A 47 -14.70 14.19 3.25
N TYR A 48 -14.15 13.45 2.30
CA TYR A 48 -14.60 13.38 0.91
C TYR A 48 -14.87 11.93 0.51
N CYS A 49 -15.80 11.73 -0.41
CA CYS A 49 -16.18 10.43 -0.92
C CYS A 49 -14.96 9.66 -1.46
N LYS A 50 -14.71 8.45 -0.94
CA LYS A 50 -13.58 7.60 -1.34
C LYS A 50 -13.67 7.07 -2.79
N ARG A 51 -14.80 7.26 -3.48
CA ARG A 51 -14.98 6.85 -4.89
C ARG A 51 -14.16 7.76 -5.80
N VAL A 52 -13.25 7.18 -6.59
CA VAL A 52 -12.50 7.87 -7.65
C VAL A 52 -13.46 8.63 -8.58
N GLY A 53 -13.18 9.91 -8.84
CA GLY A 53 -14.08 10.78 -9.62
C GLY A 53 -15.34 11.22 -8.86
N CYS A 54 -15.27 11.35 -7.53
CA CYS A 54 -16.32 11.95 -6.72
C CYS A 54 -15.76 12.99 -5.74
N ASN A 55 -16.17 14.26 -5.90
CA ASN A 55 -15.71 15.37 -5.05
C ASN A 55 -16.75 15.78 -3.98
N LYS A 56 -17.78 14.95 -3.75
CA LYS A 56 -18.79 15.21 -2.71
C LYS A 56 -18.23 14.87 -1.33
N THR A 57 -18.66 15.61 -0.30
CA THR A 57 -18.38 15.27 1.11
C THR A 57 -18.98 13.90 1.47
N THR A 58 -18.40 13.24 2.46
CA THR A 58 -18.94 12.00 3.01
C THR A 58 -20.30 12.20 3.67
N PHE A 59 -21.09 11.12 3.73
CA PHE A 59 -22.35 11.13 4.45
C PHE A 59 -22.08 10.88 5.95
N VAL A 60 -22.68 11.69 6.80
CA VAL A 60 -22.59 11.56 8.26
C VAL A 60 -23.99 11.28 8.80
N GLU A 61 -24.13 10.19 9.56
CA GLU A 61 -25.38 9.83 10.22
C GLU A 61 -25.67 10.71 11.44
N GLN A 62 -26.93 10.70 11.90
CA GLN A 62 -27.37 11.44 13.09
C GLN A 62 -26.65 11.00 14.38
N ASN A 63 -26.12 9.77 14.42
CA ASN A 63 -25.29 9.23 15.51
C ASN A 63 -23.81 9.68 15.44
N GLY A 64 -23.41 10.47 14.43
CA GLY A 64 -22.04 10.91 14.20
C GLY A 64 -21.15 9.93 13.41
N TYR A 65 -21.69 8.79 12.97
CA TYR A 65 -20.94 7.83 12.14
C TYR A 65 -20.70 8.41 10.73
N VAL A 66 -19.43 8.46 10.31
CA VAL A 66 -19.02 8.94 8.99
C VAL A 66 -18.87 7.77 8.04
N HIS A 67 -19.64 7.77 6.95
CA HIS A 67 -19.53 6.77 5.90
C HIS A 67 -18.35 7.09 4.97
N PRO A 68 -17.63 6.09 4.44
CA PRO A 68 -16.53 6.32 3.49
C PRO A 68 -16.97 6.89 2.12
N TYR A 69 -18.28 6.97 1.86
CA TYR A 69 -18.86 7.45 0.61
C TYR A 69 -19.91 8.54 0.89
N CYS A 70 -20.20 9.37 -0.11
CA CYS A 70 -21.23 10.42 -0.01
C CYS A 70 -22.68 9.91 -0.03
N GLY A 71 -22.88 8.59 -0.13
CA GLY A 71 -24.19 7.96 -0.24
C GLY A 71 -24.16 6.60 -0.95
N ARG A 72 -25.28 5.88 -0.87
CA ARG A 72 -25.41 4.47 -1.28
C ARG A 72 -24.88 4.18 -2.69
N SER A 73 -25.28 4.95 -3.70
CA SER A 73 -24.85 4.73 -5.09
C SER A 73 -23.32 4.78 -5.28
N CYS A 74 -22.59 5.59 -4.50
CA CYS A 74 -21.13 5.61 -4.59
C CYS A 74 -20.47 4.42 -3.88
N ALA A 75 -21.12 3.88 -2.83
CA ALA A 75 -20.71 2.63 -2.19
C ALA A 75 -20.95 1.43 -3.12
N ASP A 76 -22.14 1.34 -3.74
CA ASP A 76 -22.51 0.25 -4.65
C ASP A 76 -21.56 0.17 -5.86
N ILE A 77 -21.19 1.32 -6.45
CA ILE A 77 -20.19 1.40 -7.53
C ILE A 77 -18.81 0.93 -7.04
N ALA A 78 -18.36 1.37 -5.87
CA ALA A 78 -17.05 0.98 -5.33
C ALA A 78 -16.97 -0.53 -5.03
N LEU A 79 -18.03 -1.12 -4.47
CA LEU A 79 -18.14 -2.56 -4.25
C LEU A 79 -18.11 -3.34 -5.58
N SER A 80 -18.84 -2.85 -6.59
CA SER A 80 -18.84 -3.43 -7.94
C SER A 80 -17.46 -3.40 -8.60
N GLN A 81 -16.68 -2.33 -8.38
CA GLN A 81 -15.30 -2.21 -8.87
C GLN A 81 -14.33 -3.16 -8.16
N MET A 82 -14.44 -3.33 -6.84
CA MET A 82 -13.57 -4.27 -6.10
C MET A 82 -13.74 -5.72 -6.59
N ASN A 83 -14.97 -6.14 -6.89
CA ASN A 83 -15.25 -7.47 -7.43
C ASN A 83 -14.69 -7.70 -8.85
N GLN A 84 -14.43 -6.64 -9.62
CA GLN A 84 -13.81 -6.74 -10.95
C GLN A 84 -12.27 -6.77 -10.86
N ILE A 85 -11.67 -6.05 -9.91
CA ILE A 85 -10.21 -6.00 -9.72
C ILE A 85 -9.66 -7.35 -9.22
N GLY A 86 -10.45 -8.13 -8.47
CA GLY A 86 -10.10 -9.50 -8.09
C GLY A 86 -9.93 -10.49 -9.25
N SER A 87 -10.24 -10.10 -10.49
CA SER A 87 -10.13 -10.94 -11.70
C SER A 87 -8.89 -10.63 -12.57
N VAL A 88 -8.05 -9.66 -12.21
CA VAL A 88 -6.98 -9.14 -13.11
C VAL A 88 -5.56 -9.19 -12.53
N ILE A 89 -5.33 -9.95 -11.46
CA ILE A 89 -3.98 -10.17 -10.88
C ILE A 89 -3.33 -11.48 -11.35
N ASP A 90 -3.78 -12.06 -12.47
CA ASP A 90 -3.24 -13.30 -13.05
C ASP A 90 -2.58 -13.03 -14.42
N LEU A 91 -1.72 -12.00 -14.48
CA LEU A 91 -0.80 -11.80 -15.60
C LEU A 91 0.49 -11.03 -15.23
N GLU A 92 1.23 -11.53 -14.24
CA GLU A 92 2.68 -11.28 -14.13
C GLU A 92 3.47 -12.53 -14.57
N THR A 93 3.61 -12.69 -15.89
CA THR A 93 4.61 -13.54 -16.55
C THR A 93 4.80 -12.93 -17.94
N THR A 94 5.85 -12.19 -18.29
CA THR A 94 7.27 -12.29 -17.90
C THR A 94 7.96 -10.92 -17.79
N ILE A 95 8.70 -10.65 -16.70
CA ILE A 95 9.81 -9.67 -16.70
C ILE A 95 11.06 -10.31 -16.05
N GLU A 96 11.58 -11.32 -16.72
CA GLU A 96 13.03 -11.51 -16.87
C GLU A 96 13.33 -11.09 -18.33
N GLN A 97 14.35 -10.31 -18.68
CA GLN A 97 15.62 -10.07 -18.01
C GLN A 97 16.06 -8.60 -18.14
N LEU A 98 16.27 -7.90 -17.03
CA LEU A 98 17.15 -6.72 -16.96
C LEU A 98 17.76 -6.65 -15.56
N ASN A 99 19.06 -6.98 -15.42
CA ASN A 99 20.07 -6.43 -14.47
C ASN A 99 21.33 -7.34 -14.37
N PRO A 100 22.51 -6.84 -13.94
CA PRO A 100 23.56 -6.48 -14.91
C PRO A 100 24.99 -6.88 -14.47
N LEU A 101 26.01 -6.15 -14.97
CA LEU A 101 27.39 -5.97 -14.48
C LEU A 101 28.50 -6.97 -14.88
N SER A 102 29.43 -6.41 -15.68
CA SER A 102 30.89 -6.50 -15.54
C SER A 102 31.66 -7.73 -16.07
N SER A 103 32.55 -7.44 -17.03
CA SER A 103 33.57 -8.29 -17.66
C SER A 103 34.58 -8.92 -16.68
N PRO A 104 35.33 -9.99 -17.04
CA PRO A 104 36.56 -9.76 -17.82
C PRO A 104 37.04 -10.88 -18.81
N LEU A 105 37.74 -10.45 -19.86
CA LEU A 105 39.05 -10.94 -20.34
C LEU A 105 39.25 -12.41 -20.83
N SER A 106 39.31 -12.53 -22.16
CA SER A 106 40.32 -13.27 -22.98
C SER A 106 40.40 -14.80 -23.08
N THR A 107 40.88 -15.21 -24.28
CA THR A 107 41.62 -16.44 -24.63
C THR A 107 40.82 -17.77 -24.63
N THR A 108 41.00 -18.72 -25.57
CA THR A 108 42.00 -18.87 -26.66
C THR A 108 41.40 -19.66 -27.85
N SER A 109 41.89 -19.39 -29.06
CA SER A 109 42.04 -20.31 -30.22
C SER A 109 41.21 -21.60 -30.34
N ASN A 110 40.56 -21.79 -31.50
CA ASN A 110 41.03 -22.83 -32.43
C ASN A 110 40.63 -22.55 -33.90
N SER A 111 41.50 -22.96 -34.82
CA SER A 111 41.53 -22.56 -36.24
C SER A 111 40.86 -23.59 -37.17
N THR A 112 40.38 -23.12 -38.34
CA THR A 112 40.35 -23.79 -39.69
C THR A 112 39.61 -22.83 -40.64
N ILE A 113 40.27 -21.87 -41.31
CA ILE A 113 40.83 -21.92 -42.68
C ILE A 113 39.85 -22.40 -43.78
N LEU A 114 39.39 -21.45 -44.61
CA LEU A 114 39.48 -21.31 -46.09
C LEU A 114 38.59 -20.08 -46.43
N SER A 115 39.07 -18.94 -46.94
CA SER A 115 39.52 -18.68 -48.34
C SER A 115 38.37 -18.99 -49.34
N ASP A 116 37.92 -18.12 -50.26
CA ASP A 116 38.35 -16.82 -50.80
C ASP A 116 37.08 -16.01 -51.19
N PHE A 117 37.03 -14.78 -51.77
CA PHE A 117 38.00 -13.86 -52.39
C PHE A 117 37.48 -12.39 -52.27
N CYS A 118 37.87 -11.46 -53.16
CA CYS A 118 37.26 -10.13 -53.34
C CYS A 118 36.70 -9.95 -54.77
N GLU A 119 35.62 -9.17 -54.91
CA GLU A 119 35.41 -8.18 -56.00
C GLU A 119 34.42 -7.10 -55.54
#